data_AF-A0A397UUF2-F1
#
_entry.id   AF-A0A397UUF2-F1
#
_cell.length_a   1.000
_cell.length_b   1.000
_cell.length_c   1.000
_cell.angle_alpha   90.00
_cell.angle_beta   90.00
_cell.angle_gamma   90.00
#
_symmetry.space_group_name_H-M   'P 1'
#
loop_
_entity.id
_entity.type
_entity.pdbx_description
1 polymer ?
#
loop_
_entity_poly.entity_id
_entity_poly.type
_entity_poly.pdbx_seq_one_letter_code
_entity_poly.pdbx_strand_id
1 'polypeptide(L)'
;MWTLDCSNHGDSAMLNQDILPEKFVWSDFARDILQLKTNYWSAHANFSKSKFFQSWDPEMLNLYVQYGLYELPSGKVTLKCSKDQEFVIYIFYDRSLQHSTFHQMSKIQCPTLFVVGDNSNFDYQDLAFHKMSQCQHSELISVDSGHLVS
;
A
#
# COMPACT_ATOMS: atom_id res chain seq x y z
N MET A 1 2.90 -21.80 -22.08
CA MET A 1 2.72 -21.60 -20.62
C MET A 1 3.60 -20.42 -20.26
N TRP A 2 3.01 -19.25 -20.01
CA TRP A 2 3.76 -18.01 -19.74
C TRP A 2 3.62 -17.70 -18.25
N THR A 3 4.72 -17.81 -17.52
CA THR A 3 4.81 -17.48 -16.09
C THR A 3 5.34 -16.05 -15.96
N LEU A 4 4.76 -15.27 -15.05
CA LEU A 4 5.29 -13.96 -14.66
C LEU A 4 6.45 -14.18 -13.69
N ASP A 5 7.58 -13.59 -14.02
CA ASP A 5 8.75 -13.50 -13.14
C ASP A 5 8.87 -12.06 -12.64
N CYS A 6 9.10 -11.88 -11.34
CA CYS A 6 9.32 -10.55 -10.77
C CYS A 6 10.77 -10.15 -11.06
N SER A 7 11.10 -8.86 -11.16
CA SER A 7 12.49 -8.41 -11.38
C SER A 7 13.46 -8.96 -10.33
N ASN A 8 12.98 -9.24 -9.12
CA ASN A 8 13.73 -9.77 -7.98
C ASN A 8 13.40 -11.24 -7.63
N HIS A 9 12.69 -11.99 -8.49
CA HIS A 9 12.49 -13.42 -8.32
C HIS A 9 13.00 -14.20 -9.55
N GLY A 10 13.16 -15.52 -9.40
CA GLY A 10 13.45 -16.43 -10.51
C GLY A 10 14.74 -16.12 -11.29
N ASP A 11 14.73 -16.41 -12.59
CA ASP A 11 15.84 -16.17 -13.51
C ASP A 11 16.02 -14.66 -13.80
N SER A 12 14.99 -13.85 -13.57
CA SER A 12 15.04 -12.39 -13.69
C SER A 12 15.87 -11.73 -12.59
N ALA A 13 15.90 -12.30 -11.38
CA ALA A 13 16.79 -11.84 -10.31
C ALA A 13 18.28 -12.05 -10.67
N MET A 14 18.60 -13.18 -11.30
CA MET A 14 19.96 -13.51 -11.74
C MET A 14 20.43 -12.60 -12.87
N LEU A 15 19.55 -12.23 -13.80
CA LEU A 15 19.86 -11.33 -14.91
C LEU A 15 20.02 -9.85 -14.49
N ASN A 16 19.40 -9.44 -13.38
CA ASN A 16 19.39 -8.06 -12.91
C ASN A 16 20.18 -7.86 -11.60
N GLN A 17 20.94 -8.87 -11.17
CA GLN A 17 21.68 -8.88 -9.90
C GLN A 17 22.63 -7.68 -9.75
N ASP A 18 23.14 -7.15 -10.86
CA ASP A 18 24.11 -6.04 -10.88
C ASP A 18 23.46 -4.66 -10.95
N ILE A 19 22.12 -4.59 -11.09
CA ILE A 19 21.36 -3.35 -11.34
C ILE A 19 20.28 -3.12 -10.28
N LEU A 20 19.86 -4.17 -9.57
CA LEU A 20 18.84 -4.07 -8.54
C LEU A 20 19.44 -3.71 -7.18
N PRO A 21 18.82 -2.79 -6.43
CA PRO A 21 19.24 -2.48 -5.08
C PRO A 21 19.04 -3.70 -4.16
N GLU A 22 19.99 -3.92 -3.25
CA GLU A 22 19.99 -5.03 -2.28
C GLU A 22 18.75 -5.02 -1.36
N LYS A 23 18.10 -3.85 -1.22
CA LYS A 23 16.87 -3.65 -0.46
C LYS A 23 15.69 -3.37 -1.37
N PHE A 24 14.64 -4.15 -1.18
CA PHE A 24 13.31 -3.93 -1.74
C PHE A 24 12.74 -2.57 -1.33
N VAL A 25 12.25 -1.77 -2.28
CA VAL A 25 11.62 -0.47 -2.02
C VAL A 25 10.17 -0.48 -2.51
N TRP A 26 9.26 0.14 -1.76
CA TRP A 26 7.81 0.08 -2.03
C TRP A 26 7.41 0.65 -3.41
N SER A 27 8.24 1.50 -4.00
CA SER A 27 8.09 1.99 -5.37
C SER A 27 8.28 0.90 -6.44
N ASP A 28 8.82 -0.26 -6.09
CA ASP A 28 8.92 -1.43 -6.98
C ASP A 28 7.54 -2.08 -7.20
N PHE A 29 6.58 -1.90 -6.29
CA PHE A 29 5.17 -2.30 -6.53
C PHE A 29 4.53 -1.50 -7.67
N ALA A 30 4.81 -0.19 -7.75
CA ALA A 30 4.34 0.62 -8.87
C ALA A 30 4.92 0.11 -10.20
N ARG A 31 6.13 -0.49 -10.17
CA ARG A 31 6.78 -1.15 -11.32
C ARG A 31 6.14 -2.48 -11.71
N ASP A 32 5.72 -3.30 -10.74
CA ASP A 32 5.04 -4.56 -11.02
C ASP A 32 3.63 -4.37 -11.59
N ILE A 33 2.95 -3.30 -11.16
CA ILE A 33 1.66 -2.90 -11.75
C ILE A 33 1.82 -2.39 -13.20
N LEU A 34 3.04 -1.99 -13.64
CA LEU A 34 3.30 -1.49 -15.00
C LEU A 34 2.97 -2.50 -16.11
N GLN A 35 2.90 -3.79 -15.80
CA GLN A 35 2.66 -4.85 -16.79
C GLN A 35 1.20 -5.33 -16.87
N LEU A 36 0.27 -4.72 -16.12
CA LEU A 36 -1.15 -4.96 -16.29
C LEU A 36 -1.66 -4.39 -17.62
N LYS A 37 -1.57 -5.19 -18.68
CA LYS A 37 -2.18 -4.95 -20.01
C LYS A 37 -3.20 -6.04 -20.35
N THR A 38 -3.98 -6.47 -19.38
CA THR A 38 -4.87 -7.65 -19.47
C THR A 38 -6.31 -7.29 -19.05
N ASN A 39 -7.20 -8.27 -18.85
CA ASN A 39 -8.57 -8.07 -18.35
C ASN A 39 -8.65 -8.23 -16.81
N TYR A 40 -9.82 -7.99 -16.20
CA TYR A 40 -10.03 -8.09 -14.75
C TYR A 40 -9.63 -9.45 -14.15
N TRP A 41 -9.92 -10.56 -14.85
CA TRP A 41 -9.57 -11.90 -14.35
C TRP A 41 -8.05 -12.10 -14.28
N SER A 42 -7.34 -11.72 -15.35
CA SER A 42 -5.88 -11.78 -15.37
C SER A 42 -5.26 -10.80 -14.39
N ALA A 43 -5.88 -9.63 -14.17
CA ALA A 43 -5.45 -8.66 -13.18
C ALA A 43 -5.51 -9.24 -11.77
N HIS A 44 -6.65 -9.82 -11.40
CA HIS A 44 -6.82 -10.52 -10.12
C HIS A 44 -5.78 -11.62 -9.96
N ALA A 45 -5.65 -12.52 -10.95
CA ALA A 45 -4.70 -13.62 -10.92
C ALA A 45 -3.23 -13.14 -10.78
N ASN A 46 -2.90 -11.96 -11.29
CA ASN A 46 -1.59 -11.37 -11.13
C ASN A 46 -1.39 -10.80 -9.73
N PHE A 47 -2.36 -10.04 -9.22
CA PHE A 47 -2.26 -9.49 -7.86
C PHE A 47 -2.20 -10.60 -6.80
N SER A 48 -2.97 -11.67 -6.93
CA SER A 48 -2.94 -12.80 -5.99
C SER A 48 -1.56 -13.50 -5.89
N LYS A 49 -0.64 -13.28 -6.84
CA LYS A 49 0.73 -13.83 -6.78
C LYS A 49 1.68 -12.98 -5.94
N SER A 50 1.36 -11.70 -5.72
CA SER A 50 2.19 -10.80 -4.93
C SER A 50 2.00 -11.07 -3.45
N LYS A 51 3.11 -11.26 -2.72
CA LYS A 51 3.10 -11.44 -1.25
C LYS A 51 2.36 -10.32 -0.51
N PHE A 52 2.37 -9.12 -1.07
CA PHE A 52 1.69 -7.96 -0.51
C PHE A 52 0.16 -8.11 -0.54
N PHE A 53 -0.40 -8.54 -1.67
CA PHE A 53 -1.85 -8.75 -1.79
C PHE A 53 -2.29 -10.08 -1.18
N GLN A 54 -1.38 -11.04 -1.00
CA GLN A 54 -1.68 -12.31 -0.32
C GLN A 54 -1.98 -12.15 1.17
N SER A 55 -1.49 -11.07 1.81
CA SER A 55 -1.82 -10.80 3.20
C SER A 55 -3.14 -10.05 3.38
N TRP A 56 -3.77 -9.62 2.28
CA TRP A 56 -5.06 -8.94 2.34
C TRP A 56 -6.19 -9.95 2.46
N ASP A 57 -7.29 -9.53 3.07
CA ASP A 57 -8.54 -10.28 2.97
C ASP A 57 -8.90 -10.49 1.47
N PRO A 58 -9.29 -11.72 1.05
CA PRO A 58 -9.62 -12.01 -0.34
C PRO A 58 -10.74 -11.11 -0.90
N GLU A 59 -11.72 -10.72 -0.09
CA GLU A 59 -12.77 -9.77 -0.47
C GLU A 59 -12.18 -8.38 -0.76
N MET A 60 -11.23 -7.91 0.06
CA MET A 60 -10.55 -6.64 -0.18
C MET A 60 -9.75 -6.64 -1.49
N LEU A 61 -9.09 -7.75 -1.83
CA LEU A 61 -8.43 -7.88 -3.13
C LEU A 61 -9.44 -7.85 -4.29
N ASN A 62 -10.57 -8.52 -4.15
CA ASN A 62 -11.64 -8.49 -5.16
C ASN A 62 -12.18 -7.08 -5.36
N LEU A 63 -12.47 -6.36 -4.27
CA LEU A 63 -12.91 -4.97 -4.29
C LEU A 63 -11.84 -4.07 -4.92
N TYR A 64 -10.57 -4.27 -4.60
CA TYR A 64 -9.47 -3.51 -5.19
C TYR A 64 -9.38 -3.72 -6.70
N VAL A 65 -9.52 -4.96 -7.18
CA VAL A 65 -9.57 -5.26 -8.62
C VAL A 65 -10.78 -4.60 -9.28
N GLN A 66 -11.96 -4.72 -8.68
CA GLN A 66 -13.21 -4.21 -9.25
C GLN A 66 -13.23 -2.68 -9.29
N TYR A 67 -12.83 -2.03 -8.21
CA TYR A 67 -13.00 -0.59 -8.02
C TYR A 67 -11.71 0.21 -8.24
N GLY A 68 -10.54 -0.39 -8.10
CA GLY A 68 -9.24 0.23 -8.36
C GLY A 68 -8.85 0.26 -9.84
N LEU A 69 -9.47 -0.59 -10.67
CA LEU A 69 -9.23 -0.66 -12.12
C LEU A 69 -10.42 -0.13 -12.93
N TYR A 70 -10.14 0.35 -14.14
CA TYR A 70 -11.16 0.64 -15.15
C TYR A 70 -10.77 0.07 -16.51
N GLU A 71 -11.79 -0.26 -17.31
CA GLU A 71 -11.62 -0.82 -18.64
C GLU A 71 -11.41 0.28 -19.70
N LEU A 72 -10.50 0.02 -20.62
CA LEU A 72 -10.22 0.82 -21.80
C LEU A 72 -11.04 0.33 -22.99
N PRO A 73 -11.28 1.15 -24.03
CA PRO A 73 -11.97 0.71 -25.25
C PRO A 73 -11.35 -0.51 -25.94
N SER A 74 -10.09 -0.82 -25.64
CA SER A 74 -9.38 -2.01 -26.13
C SER A 74 -9.74 -3.32 -25.41
N GLY A 75 -10.60 -3.29 -24.39
CA GLY A 75 -10.92 -4.46 -23.53
C GLY A 75 -9.85 -4.77 -22.47
N LYS A 76 -8.86 -3.90 -22.32
CA LYS A 76 -7.81 -3.99 -21.29
C LYS A 76 -8.18 -3.15 -20.07
N VAL A 77 -7.66 -3.50 -18.90
CA VAL A 77 -7.82 -2.70 -17.69
C VAL A 77 -6.55 -1.91 -17.35
N THR A 78 -6.74 -0.78 -16.68
CA THR A 78 -5.67 0.02 -16.09
C THR A 78 -6.11 0.59 -14.73
N LEU A 79 -5.16 1.01 -13.90
CA LEU A 79 -5.44 1.66 -12.61
C LEU A 79 -6.20 2.97 -12.79
N LYS A 80 -7.20 3.22 -11.93
CA LYS A 80 -7.86 4.52 -11.79
C LYS A 80 -6.94 5.57 -11.16
N CYS A 81 -6.15 5.19 -10.15
CA CYS A 81 -5.07 6.03 -9.63
C CYS A 81 -3.90 5.97 -10.62
N SER A 82 -3.53 7.10 -11.22
CA SER A 82 -2.45 7.09 -12.20
C SER A 82 -1.11 6.82 -11.51
N LYS A 83 -0.18 6.27 -12.26
CA LYS A 83 1.18 5.94 -11.79
C LYS A 83 1.90 7.17 -11.24
N ASP A 84 1.72 8.30 -11.91
CA ASP A 84 2.34 9.55 -11.51
C ASP A 84 1.73 10.07 -10.20
N GLN A 85 0.42 9.86 -9.98
CA GLN A 85 -0.23 10.25 -8.74
C GLN A 85 0.25 9.42 -7.55
N GLU A 86 0.32 8.09 -7.69
CA GLU A 86 0.92 7.22 -6.66
C GLU A 86 2.35 7.67 -6.35
N PHE A 87 3.18 7.84 -7.37
CA PHE A 87 4.58 8.24 -7.22
C PHE A 87 4.74 9.60 -6.52
N VAL A 88 3.94 10.59 -6.90
CA VAL A 88 3.97 11.94 -6.32
C VAL A 88 3.65 11.89 -4.83
N ILE A 89 2.65 11.10 -4.41
CA ILE A 89 2.28 10.99 -2.99
C ILE A 89 3.46 10.48 -2.15
N TYR A 90 4.27 9.56 -2.67
CA TYR A 90 5.41 9.02 -1.93
C TYR A 90 6.68 9.88 -2.01
N ILE A 91 6.95 10.51 -3.16
CA ILE A 91 8.14 11.35 -3.35
C ILE A 91 8.00 12.66 -2.60
N PHE A 92 6.82 13.27 -2.65
CA PHE A 92 6.54 14.53 -1.96
C PHE A 92 5.93 14.30 -0.57
N TYR A 93 6.06 13.08 -0.05
CA TYR A 93 5.74 12.77 1.34
C TYR A 93 6.71 13.50 2.27
N ASP A 94 6.40 14.76 2.57
CA ASP A 94 7.14 15.55 3.53
C ASP A 94 6.63 15.23 4.95
N ARG A 95 7.43 14.48 5.70
CA ARG A 95 7.17 14.19 7.11
C ARG A 95 7.03 15.45 7.95
N SER A 96 7.62 16.58 7.54
CA SER A 96 7.51 17.86 8.25
C SER A 96 6.09 18.45 8.23
N LEU A 97 5.35 18.24 7.14
CA LEU A 97 3.96 18.71 7.01
C LEU A 97 3.00 17.91 7.91
N GLN A 98 3.28 16.64 8.14
CA GLN A 98 2.51 15.82 9.08
C GLN A 98 2.66 16.31 10.52
N HIS A 99 3.90 16.63 10.93
CA HIS A 99 4.13 17.20 12.25
C HIS A 99 3.24 18.44 12.45
N SER A 100 3.20 19.37 11.50
CA SER A 100 2.33 20.57 11.58
C SER A 100 0.85 20.24 11.83
N THR A 101 0.34 19.19 11.18
CA THR A 101 -1.07 18.78 11.31
C THR A 101 -1.36 18.14 12.67
N PHE A 102 -0.44 17.31 13.19
CA PHE A 102 -0.62 16.63 14.48
C PHE A 102 -0.54 17.60 15.68
N HIS A 103 0.15 18.74 15.57
CA HIS A 103 0.12 19.77 16.63
C HIS A 103 -1.29 20.32 16.89
N GLN A 104 -2.23 20.16 15.95
CA GLN A 104 -3.61 20.64 16.09
C GLN A 104 -4.55 19.60 16.71
N MET A 105 -4.05 18.42 17.12
CA MET A 105 -4.90 17.34 17.65
C MET A 105 -5.66 17.72 18.93
N SER A 106 -5.15 18.69 19.70
CA SER A 106 -5.85 19.25 20.88
C SER A 106 -7.12 20.02 20.55
N LYS A 107 -7.30 20.40 19.28
CA LYS A 107 -8.52 21.06 18.79
C LYS A 107 -9.64 20.06 18.48
N ILE A 108 -9.33 18.77 18.33
CA ILE A 108 -10.33 17.74 18.05
C ILE A 108 -11.20 17.53 19.30
N GLN A 109 -12.49 17.82 19.19
CA GLN A 109 -13.45 17.72 20.29
C GLN A 109 -14.21 16.38 20.30
N CYS A 110 -14.33 15.72 19.15
CA CYS A 110 -15.05 14.45 19.06
C CYS A 110 -14.18 13.28 19.56
N PRO A 111 -14.79 12.24 20.14
CA PRO A 111 -14.09 10.99 20.45
C PRO A 111 -13.35 10.47 19.23
N THR A 112 -12.05 10.17 19.39
CA THR A 112 -11.18 9.72 18.31
C THR A 112 -10.64 8.33 18.63
N LEU A 113 -10.97 7.36 17.78
CA LEU A 113 -10.43 6.01 17.87
C LEU A 113 -9.20 5.88 16.98
N PHE A 114 -8.09 5.45 17.57
CA PHE A 114 -6.88 5.05 16.86
C PHE A 114 -6.86 3.54 16.71
N VAL A 115 -6.72 3.05 15.48
CA VAL A 115 -6.57 1.62 15.18
C VAL A 115 -5.17 1.40 14.63
N VAL A 116 -4.40 0.53 15.26
CA VAL A 116 -2.99 0.27 14.91
C VAL A 116 -2.74 -1.23 14.78
N GLY A 117 -2.04 -1.62 13.71
CA GLY A 117 -1.53 -2.98 13.56
C GLY A 117 -0.32 -3.22 14.45
N ASP A 118 -0.35 -4.27 15.27
CA ASP A 118 0.72 -4.62 16.20
C ASP A 118 2.03 -4.99 15.49
N ASN A 119 1.93 -5.45 14.23
CA ASN A 119 3.06 -5.80 13.37
C ASN A 119 3.37 -4.68 12.35
N SER A 120 2.86 -3.47 12.55
CA SER A 120 3.12 -2.31 11.69
C SER A 120 4.56 -1.84 11.81
N ASN A 121 5.27 -1.79 10.67
CA ASN A 121 6.63 -1.23 10.57
C ASN A 121 6.65 0.23 10.11
N PHE A 122 5.48 0.89 10.07
CA PHE A 122 5.33 2.25 9.53
C PHE A 122 4.73 3.21 10.56
N ASP A 123 3.57 2.85 11.11
CA ASP A 123 2.94 3.52 12.23
C ASP A 123 3.05 2.64 13.47
N TYR A 124 4.03 2.93 14.32
CA TYR A 124 4.24 2.23 15.59
C TYR A 124 3.21 2.67 16.63
N GLN A 125 2.90 1.78 17.58
CA GLN A 125 2.01 2.09 18.71
C GLN A 125 2.45 3.35 19.47
N ASP A 126 3.76 3.56 19.67
CA ASP A 126 4.31 4.75 20.34
C ASP A 126 3.91 6.06 19.64
N LEU A 127 3.84 6.06 18.31
CA LEU A 127 3.41 7.22 17.56
C LEU A 127 1.91 7.48 17.76
N ALA A 128 1.10 6.42 17.88
CA ALA A 128 -0.30 6.55 18.22
C ALA A 128 -0.49 7.06 19.65
N PHE A 129 0.25 6.56 20.64
CA PHE A 129 0.22 7.08 22.01
C PHE A 129 0.61 8.56 22.07
N HIS A 130 1.63 8.98 21.33
CA HIS A 130 2.02 10.38 21.24
C HIS A 130 0.86 11.25 20.71
N LYS A 131 0.24 10.83 19.60
CA LYS A 131 -0.94 11.49 19.01
C LYS A 131 -2.12 11.54 19.99
N MET A 132 -2.41 10.42 20.67
CA MET A 132 -3.49 10.32 21.64
C MET A 132 -3.32 11.25 22.83
N SER A 133 -2.08 11.44 23.30
CA SER A 133 -1.77 12.36 24.41
C SER A 133 -2.12 13.82 24.11
N GLN A 134 -2.28 14.15 22.83
CA GLN A 134 -2.66 15.48 22.36
C GLN A 134 -4.17 15.63 22.17
N CYS A 135 -4.94 14.54 22.13
CA CYS A 135 -6.39 14.57 21.98
C CYS A 135 -7.12 14.76 23.32
N GLN A 136 -8.30 15.38 23.29
CA GLN A 136 -9.15 15.53 24.50
C GLN A 136 -9.85 14.22 24.88
N HIS A 137 -10.28 13.45 23.87
CA HIS A 137 -10.97 12.18 24.02
C HIS A 137 -10.42 11.20 22.98
N SER A 138 -9.68 10.19 23.44
CA SER A 138 -9.05 9.21 22.56
C SER A 138 -9.07 7.79 23.13
N GLU A 139 -9.18 6.82 22.23
CA GLU A 139 -9.07 5.39 22.51
C GLU A 139 -8.12 4.75 21.51
N LEU A 140 -7.47 3.65 21.91
CA LEU A 140 -6.61 2.84 21.04
C LEU A 140 -7.17 1.42 20.97
N ILE A 141 -7.29 0.90 19.75
CA ILE A 141 -7.42 -0.54 19.52
C ILE A 141 -6.19 -1.01 18.74
N SER A 142 -5.55 -2.02 19.30
CA SER A 142 -4.49 -2.78 18.68
C SER A 142 -5.08 -4.01 18.00
N VAL A 143 -4.60 -4.33 16.81
CA VAL A 143 -5.03 -5.48 16.02
C VAL A 143 -3.80 -6.24 15.54
N ASP A 144 -3.89 -7.57 15.53
CA ASP A 144 -2.81 -8.45 15.04
C ASP A 144 -2.73 -8.39 13.51
N SER A 145 -2.20 -7.27 13.00
CA SER A 145 -2.08 -6.98 11.57
C SER A 145 -0.84 -6.15 11.28
N GLY A 146 -0.50 -6.05 9.98
CA GLY A 146 0.48 -5.07 9.51
C GLY A 146 -0.09 -3.65 9.47
N HIS A 147 0.63 -2.74 8.80
CA HIS A 147 0.19 -1.34 8.62
C HIS A 147 -1.15 -1.22 7.88
N LEU A 148 -1.39 -2.10 6.91
CA LEU A 148 -2.70 -2.25 6.27
C LEU A 148 -3.55 -3.17 7.14
N VAL A 149 -4.36 -2.54 7.99
CA VAL A 149 -5.36 -3.22 8.82
C VAL A 149 -6.48 -3.72 7.90
N SER A 150 -6.31 -4.91 7.36
CA SER A 150 -7.30 -5.62 6.54
C SER A 150 -7.47 -7.03 7.04
#